data_AF-A0A4S8L5P4-F1
#
_entry.id   AF-A0A4S8L5P4-F1
#
_cell.length_a   1.000
_cell.length_b   1.000
_cell.length_c   1.000
_cell.angle_alpha   90.00
_cell.angle_beta   90.00
_cell.angle_gamma   90.00
#
_symmetry.space_group_name_H-M   'P 1'
#
loop_
_entity.id
_entity.type
_entity.pdbx_description
1 polymer ?
#
loop_
_entity_poly.entity_id
_entity_poly.type
_entity_poly.pdbx_seq_one_letter_code
_entity_poly.pdbx_strand_id
1 'polypeptide(L)'
;CLPGTQKHVLQHINTWINNVPSADPIFWLSGVAGSGKSTIASTLVQEEGNRSWLGAVYFCRRDVTMPEHVVPAIAYRLAHSFPPLRARIINVLRDCPDITGSPISTQFSSLLAKPLSALHDWDFGKSLVIVIDALDEC
;
A
#
# COMPACT_ATOMS: atom_id res chain seq x y z
N CYS A 1 6.14 -13.46 12.50
CA CYS A 1 6.47 -13.12 13.91
C CYS A 1 6.95 -14.40 14.59
N LEU A 2 7.64 -14.33 15.73
CA LEU A 2 7.82 -15.54 16.52
C LEU A 2 6.43 -16.06 16.94
N PRO A 3 6.16 -17.38 16.88
CA PRO A 3 4.87 -17.92 17.26
C PRO A 3 4.44 -17.40 18.65
N GLY A 4 3.22 -16.85 18.75
CA GLY A 4 2.72 -16.30 20.01
C GLY A 4 3.00 -14.81 20.25
N THR A 5 3.90 -14.18 19.49
CA THR A 5 4.25 -12.76 19.68
C THR A 5 3.38 -11.83 18.84
N GLN A 6 3.18 -10.59 19.31
CA GLN A 6 2.46 -9.52 18.60
C GLN A 6 1.01 -9.85 18.17
N LYS A 7 0.41 -10.92 18.73
CA LYS A 7 -0.93 -11.39 18.39
C LYS A 7 -2.00 -10.30 18.52
N HIS A 8 -1.96 -9.54 19.60
CA HIS A 8 -2.92 -8.46 19.83
C HIS A 8 -2.83 -7.37 18.76
N VAL A 9 -1.61 -7.01 18.32
CA VAL A 9 -1.41 -6.00 17.28
C VAL A 9 -1.89 -6.52 15.93
N LEU A 10 -1.56 -7.76 15.57
CA LEU A 10 -2.04 -8.39 14.34
C LEU A 10 -3.57 -8.50 14.30
N GLN A 11 -4.20 -8.88 15.42
CA GLN A 11 -5.66 -8.92 15.54
C GLN A 11 -6.30 -7.53 15.39
N HIS A 12 -5.69 -6.49 15.96
CA HIS A 12 -6.16 -5.12 15.80
C HIS A 12 -6.07 -4.66 14.35
N ILE A 13 -4.94 -4.93 13.67
CA ILE A 13 -4.78 -4.62 12.25
C ILE A 13 -5.80 -5.38 11.41
N ASN A 14 -6.00 -6.68 11.65
CA ASN A 14 -7.00 -7.46 10.91
C ASN A 14 -8.43 -6.95 11.14
N THR A 15 -8.75 -6.50 12.36
CA THR A 15 -10.06 -5.87 12.63
C THR A 15 -10.22 -4.59 11.82
N TRP A 16 -9.18 -3.76 11.77
CA TRP A 16 -9.15 -2.54 10.97
C TRP A 16 -9.30 -2.82 9.47
N ILE A 17 -8.59 -3.81 8.92
CA ILE A 17 -8.69 -4.21 7.50
C ILE A 17 -10.12 -4.63 7.12
N ASN A 18 -10.79 -5.35 8.01
CA ASN A 18 -12.13 -5.91 7.73
C ASN A 18 -13.27 -4.92 8.02
N ASN A 19 -12.99 -3.75 8.59
CA ASN A 19 -14.00 -2.74 8.88
C ASN A 19 -14.32 -1.90 7.64
N VAL A 20 -15.25 -2.35 6.78
CA VAL A 20 -15.64 -1.64 5.55
C VAL A 20 -17.11 -1.18 5.62
N PRO A 21 -17.42 0.09 5.32
CA PRO A 21 -16.48 1.21 5.07
C PRO A 21 -15.79 1.68 6.35
N SER A 22 -14.47 1.85 6.32
CA SER A 22 -13.70 2.35 7.48
C SER A 22 -13.83 3.87 7.60
N ALA A 23 -14.01 4.37 8.82
CA ALA A 23 -13.87 5.81 9.12
C ALA A 23 -12.41 6.27 9.11
N ASP A 24 -11.46 5.34 9.32
CA ASP A 24 -10.03 5.61 9.42
C ASP A 24 -9.27 4.91 8.27
N PRO A 25 -8.89 5.61 7.20
CA PRO A 25 -8.26 5.01 6.02
C PRO A 25 -6.76 4.72 6.20
N ILE A 26 -6.16 5.09 7.34
CA ILE A 26 -4.74 4.92 7.62
C ILE A 26 -4.55 4.24 8.98
N PHE A 27 -3.84 3.11 8.99
CA PHE A 27 -3.34 2.50 10.22
C PHE A 27 -1.86 2.84 10.39
N TRP A 28 -1.52 3.58 11.45
CA TRP A 28 -0.14 3.97 11.75
C TRP A 28 0.48 3.07 12.82
N LEU A 29 1.38 2.17 12.42
CA LEU A 29 2.12 1.31 13.34
C LEU A 29 3.45 1.99 13.74
N SER A 30 3.50 2.55 14.94
CA SER A 30 4.70 3.21 15.49
C SER A 30 5.25 2.50 16.72
N GLY A 31 6.52 2.76 17.03
CA GLY A 31 7.23 2.14 18.15
C GLY A 31 8.74 2.33 18.03
N VAL A 32 9.47 2.06 19.12
CA VAL A 32 10.92 2.21 19.19
C VAL A 32 11.66 1.35 18.15
N ALA A 33 12.90 1.73 17.81
CA ALA A 33 13.76 0.91 16.97
C ALA A 33 13.93 -0.49 17.59
N GLY A 34 13.91 -1.53 16.75
CA GLY A 34 14.01 -2.91 17.21
C GLY A 34 12.73 -3.52 17.80
N SER A 35 11.61 -2.80 17.88
CA SER A 35 10.34 -3.34 18.42
C SER A 35 9.65 -4.38 17.53
N GLY A 36 10.19 -4.68 16.34
CA GLY A 36 9.66 -5.68 15.42
C GLY A 36 8.55 -5.18 14.49
N LYS A 37 8.42 -3.88 14.23
CA LYS A 37 7.41 -3.30 13.31
C LYS A 37 7.46 -3.93 11.91
N SER A 38 8.64 -3.97 11.29
CA SER A 38 8.87 -4.62 10.00
C SER A 38 8.57 -6.11 10.04
N THR A 39 8.79 -6.76 11.20
CA THR A 39 8.37 -8.15 11.41
C THR A 39 6.85 -8.27 11.38
N ILE A 40 6.11 -7.39 12.06
CA ILE A 40 4.63 -7.36 12.03
C ILE A 40 4.14 -7.14 10.59
N ALA A 41 4.67 -6.14 9.87
CA ALA A 41 4.30 -5.86 8.48
C ALA A 41 4.57 -7.05 7.56
N SER A 42 5.75 -7.66 7.66
CA SER A 42 6.10 -8.86 6.88
C SER A 42 5.19 -10.04 7.22
N THR A 43 4.83 -10.19 8.49
CA THR A 43 3.96 -11.27 8.97
C THR A 43 2.55 -11.09 8.45
N LEU A 44 1.99 -9.88 8.52
CA LEU A 44 0.68 -9.56 7.97
C LEU A 44 0.58 -9.91 6.48
N VAL A 45 1.62 -9.60 5.71
CA VAL A 45 1.70 -9.90 4.27
C VAL A 45 1.85 -11.42 4.00
N GLN A 46 2.49 -12.16 4.90
CA GLN A 46 2.77 -13.60 4.74
C GLN A 46 1.65 -14.51 5.27
N GLU A 47 1.06 -14.18 6.43
CA GLU A 47 0.07 -15.02 7.12
C GLU A 47 -1.28 -15.04 6.40
N GLU A 48 -1.61 -14.00 5.63
CA GLU A 48 -2.84 -14.02 4.86
C GLU A 48 -2.68 -14.79 3.54
N GLY A 49 -2.91 -16.10 3.66
CA GLY A 49 -3.14 -17.01 2.53
C GLY A 49 -4.29 -16.57 1.63
N ASN A 50 -5.10 -15.58 2.03
CA ASN A 50 -6.13 -14.97 1.21
C ASN A 50 -5.80 -13.49 0.92
N ARG A 51 -4.77 -13.27 0.08
CA ARG A 51 -4.25 -11.98 -0.48
C ARG A 51 -5.29 -11.03 -1.10
N SER A 52 -6.56 -11.39 -1.05
CA SER A 52 -7.69 -10.67 -1.61
C SER A 52 -7.84 -9.20 -1.17
N TRP A 53 -7.34 -8.82 0.01
CA TRP A 53 -7.34 -7.41 0.46
C TRP A 53 -6.03 -6.65 0.15
N LEU A 54 -4.95 -7.37 -0.13
CA LEU A 54 -3.62 -6.79 -0.24
C LEU A 54 -3.42 -6.19 -1.63
N GLY A 55 -3.41 -4.86 -1.69
CA GLY A 55 -3.23 -4.10 -2.92
C GLY A 55 -1.78 -4.08 -3.39
N ALA A 56 -0.91 -3.57 -2.53
CA ALA A 56 0.51 -3.45 -2.79
C ALA A 56 1.31 -3.50 -1.49
N VAL A 57 2.58 -3.84 -1.63
CA VAL A 57 3.55 -3.82 -0.53
C VAL A 57 4.79 -3.09 -1.01
N TYR A 58 5.27 -2.17 -0.18
CA TYR A 58 6.50 -1.44 -0.41
C TYR A 58 7.32 -1.37 0.88
N PHE A 59 8.58 -1.79 0.81
CA PHE A 59 9.52 -1.73 1.93
C PHE A 59 10.58 -0.69 1.57
N CYS A 60 10.57 0.45 2.25
CA CYS A 60 11.65 1.43 2.16
C CYS A 60 12.94 0.80 2.71
N ARG A 61 14.07 1.20 2.14
CA ARG A 61 15.41 0.81 2.60
C ARG A 61 16.31 2.02 2.53
N ARG A 62 16.98 2.31 3.65
CA ARG A 62 17.95 3.39 3.72
C ARG A 62 19.01 3.25 2.63
N ASP A 63 19.38 4.39 2.03
CA ASP A 63 20.40 4.52 0.97
C ASP A 63 20.08 3.79 -0.34
N VAL A 64 18.93 3.13 -0.45
CA VAL A 64 18.48 2.42 -1.65
C VAL A 64 17.18 3.01 -2.20
N THR A 65 16.25 3.33 -1.31
CA THR A 65 14.98 3.90 -1.72
C THR A 65 15.11 5.39 -1.98
N MET A 66 14.74 5.78 -3.19
CA MET A 66 14.52 7.17 -3.57
C MET A 66 13.04 7.51 -3.35
N PRO A 67 12.70 8.56 -2.58
CA PRO A 67 11.31 8.94 -2.30
C PRO A 67 10.45 9.12 -3.56
N GLU A 68 11.04 9.67 -4.62
CA GLU A 68 10.41 9.87 -5.93
C GLU A 68 10.01 8.56 -6.63
N HIS A 69 10.55 7.41 -6.22
CA HIS A 69 10.22 6.11 -6.78
C HIS A 69 9.16 5.34 -5.99
N VAL A 70 8.77 5.83 -4.80
CA VAL A 70 7.79 5.15 -3.94
C VAL A 70 6.43 5.08 -4.63
N VAL A 71 5.91 6.23 -5.10
CA VAL A 71 4.59 6.29 -5.74
C VAL A 71 4.54 5.50 -7.05
N PRO A 72 5.50 5.64 -7.99
CA PRO A 72 5.48 4.87 -9.23
C PRO A 72 5.59 3.36 -8.98
N ALA A 73 6.38 2.94 -7.99
CA ALA A 73 6.51 1.53 -7.63
C ALA A 73 5.20 0.95 -7.04
N ILE A 74 4.50 1.71 -6.19
CA ILE A 74 3.18 1.32 -5.68
C ILE A 74 2.17 1.23 -6.83
N ALA A 75 2.13 2.25 -7.70
CA ALA A 75 1.24 2.28 -8.85
C ALA A 75 1.49 1.09 -9.80
N TYR A 76 2.75 0.77 -10.07
CA TYR A 76 3.14 -0.40 -10.86
C TYR A 76 2.62 -1.71 -10.24
N ARG A 77 2.82 -1.91 -8.93
CA ARG A 77 2.35 -3.12 -8.22
C ARG A 77 0.83 -3.23 -8.26
N LEU A 78 0.12 -2.11 -8.05
CA LEU A 78 -1.33 -2.06 -8.14
C LEU A 78 -1.83 -2.38 -9.55
N ALA A 79 -1.22 -1.80 -10.59
CA ALA A 79 -1.56 -2.11 -11.98
C ALA A 79 -1.30 -3.58 -12.33
N HIS A 80 -0.27 -4.18 -11.74
CA HIS A 80 0.02 -5.60 -11.95
C HIS A 80 -1.07 -6.49 -11.35
N SER A 81 -1.45 -6.23 -10.10
CA SER A 81 -2.41 -7.05 -9.34
C SER A 81 -3.88 -6.76 -9.68
N PHE A 82 -4.22 -5.56 -10.16
CA PHE A 82 -5.59 -5.11 -10.39
C PHE A 82 -5.79 -4.63 -11.84
N PRO A 83 -6.27 -5.50 -12.75
CA PRO A 83 -6.60 -5.13 -14.14
C PRO A 83 -7.46 -3.86 -14.29
N PRO A 84 -8.49 -3.65 -13.45
CA PRO A 84 -9.23 -2.38 -13.33
C PRO A 84 -8.38 -1.11 -13.33
N LEU A 85 -7.40 -1.12 -12.44
CA LEU A 85 -6.57 0.02 -12.12
C LEU A 85 -5.44 0.16 -13.15
N ARG A 86 -4.99 -0.96 -13.72
CA ARG A 86 -4.00 -1.00 -14.80
C ARG A 86 -4.38 -0.12 -15.98
N ALA A 87 -5.60 -0.27 -16.51
CA ALA A 87 -6.03 0.49 -17.67
C ALA A 87 -6.01 2.01 -17.40
N ARG A 88 -6.42 2.41 -16.20
CA ARG A 88 -6.42 3.81 -15.76
C ARG A 88 -5.01 4.37 -15.64
N ILE A 89 -4.10 3.62 -15.01
CA ILE A 89 -2.69 4.02 -14.86
C ILE A 89 -1.99 4.10 -16.23
N ILE A 90 -2.26 3.16 -17.14
CA ILE A 90 -1.71 3.21 -18.51
C ILE A 90 -2.18 4.46 -19.25
N ASN A 91 -3.45 4.85 -19.12
CA ASN A 91 -3.95 6.06 -19.76
C ASN A 91 -3.26 7.31 -19.20
N VAL A 92 -3.08 7.41 -17.87
CA VAL A 92 -2.31 8.50 -17.26
C VAL A 92 -0.89 8.57 -17.82
N LEU A 93 -0.21 7.43 -17.95
CA LEU A 93 1.15 7.37 -18.53
C LEU A 93 1.17 7.70 -20.03
N ARG A 94 0.11 7.40 -20.77
CA ARG A 94 0.00 7.77 -22.19
C ARG A 94 -0.18 9.28 -22.35
N ASP A 95 -1.01 9.88 -21.50
CA ASP A 95 -1.32 11.32 -21.55
C ASP A 95 -0.18 12.16 -20.97
N CYS A 96 0.56 11.63 -19.98
CA CYS A 96 1.68 12.28 -19.31
C CYS A 96 2.85 11.29 -19.11
N PRO A 97 3.68 11.03 -20.14
CA PRO A 97 4.79 10.07 -20.06
C PRO A 97 5.82 10.38 -18.96
N ASP A 98 6.08 11.67 -18.72
CA ASP A 98 7.07 12.14 -17.74
C ASP A 98 6.52 12.28 -16.31
N ILE A 99 5.33 11.73 -16.03
CA ILE A 99 4.68 11.85 -14.71
C ILE A 99 5.56 11.33 -13.58
N THR A 100 6.40 10.32 -13.81
CA THR A 100 7.32 9.75 -12.81
C THR A 100 8.46 10.69 -12.43
N GLY A 101 8.74 11.72 -13.22
CA GLY A 101 9.69 12.79 -12.89
C GLY A 101 9.04 14.01 -12.22
N SER A 102 7.71 14.02 -12.08
CA SER A 102 6.97 15.13 -11.45
C SER A 102 7.11 15.10 -9.92
N PRO A 103 6.75 16.18 -9.20
CA PRO A 103 6.70 16.18 -7.74
C PRO A 103 5.85 15.02 -7.19
N ILE A 104 6.25 14.46 -6.05
CA ILE A 104 5.60 13.27 -5.46
C ILE A 104 4.10 13.46 -5.21
N SER A 105 3.66 14.69 -4.89
CA SER A 105 2.24 15.02 -4.74
C SER A 105 1.47 14.90 -6.06
N THR A 106 2.06 15.33 -7.16
CA THR A 106 1.50 15.19 -8.51
C THR A 106 1.49 13.73 -8.93
N GLN A 107 2.57 12.99 -8.65
CA GLN A 107 2.60 11.54 -8.88
C GLN A 107 1.48 10.83 -8.11
N PHE A 108 1.32 11.14 -6.82
CA PHE A 108 0.32 10.53 -5.95
C PHE A 108 -1.10 10.80 -6.47
N SER A 109 -1.38 12.06 -6.80
CA SER A 109 -2.69 12.45 -7.33
C SER A 109 -3.02 11.71 -8.63
N SER A 110 -2.08 11.69 -9.58
CA SER A 110 -2.32 11.19 -10.93
C SER A 110 -2.25 9.67 -11.04
N LEU A 111 -1.33 9.02 -10.33
CA LEU A 111 -1.09 7.57 -10.45
C LEU A 111 -1.87 6.74 -9.42
N LEU A 112 -2.26 7.32 -8.28
CA LEU A 112 -2.95 6.61 -7.19
C LEU A 112 -4.34 7.19 -6.92
N ALA A 113 -4.42 8.43 -6.45
CA ALA A 113 -5.68 8.98 -5.90
C ALA A 113 -6.81 9.05 -6.94
N LYS A 114 -6.56 9.68 -8.10
CA LYS A 114 -7.57 9.78 -9.17
C LYS A 114 -7.94 8.41 -9.75
N PRO A 115 -6.98 7.52 -10.11
CA PRO A 115 -7.32 6.19 -10.61
C PRO A 115 -8.14 5.36 -9.61
N LEU A 116 -7.81 5.39 -8.31
CA LEU A 116 -8.54 4.66 -7.26
C LEU A 116 -9.93 5.23 -7.01
N SER A 117 -10.08 6.56 -6.98
CA SER A 117 -11.39 7.21 -6.76
C SER A 117 -12.39 6.91 -7.89
N ALA A 118 -11.88 6.68 -9.11
CA ALA A 118 -12.69 6.32 -10.26
C ALA A 118 -13.12 4.83 -10.26
N LEU A 119 -12.83 4.08 -9.19
CA LEU A 119 -13.29 2.70 -9.01
C LEU A 119 -14.54 2.62 -8.12
N HIS A 120 -15.30 3.72 -7.94
CA HIS A 120 -16.48 3.72 -7.06
C HIS A 120 -17.56 2.71 -7.45
N ASP A 121 -17.63 2.32 -8.73
CA ASP A 121 -18.57 1.31 -9.23
C ASP A 121 -18.04 -0.12 -9.09
N TRP A 122 -16.78 -0.30 -8.67
CA TRP A 122 -16.21 -1.61 -8.46
C TRP A 122 -16.46 -2.06 -7.03
N ASP A 123 -17.32 -3.07 -6.89
CA ASP A 123 -17.39 -3.84 -5.66
C ASP A 123 -16.18 -4.77 -5.59
N PHE A 124 -15.20 -4.40 -4.77
CA PHE A 124 -14.05 -5.25 -4.46
C PHE A 124 -14.42 -6.39 -3.50
N GLY A 125 -15.62 -6.35 -2.89
CA GLY A 125 -16.07 -7.25 -1.83
C GLY A 125 -15.22 -7.19 -0.54
N LYS A 126 -14.12 -6.43 -0.54
CA LYS A 126 -13.08 -6.34 0.50
C LYS A 126 -12.32 -5.02 0.41
N SER A 127 -11.65 -4.64 1.49
CA SER A 127 -10.70 -3.52 1.52
C SER A 127 -9.53 -3.72 0.57
N LEU A 128 -9.07 -2.65 -0.09
CA LEU A 128 -7.78 -2.61 -0.77
C LEU A 128 -6.76 -1.88 0.12
N VAL A 129 -5.75 -2.60 0.61
CA VAL A 129 -4.75 -2.03 1.53
C VAL A 129 -3.38 -1.98 0.88
N ILE A 130 -2.68 -0.86 1.08
CA ILE A 130 -1.28 -0.68 0.69
C ILE A 130 -0.44 -0.71 1.96
N VAL A 131 0.52 -1.63 2.04
CA VAL A 131 1.45 -1.73 3.16
C VAL A 131 2.73 -0.99 2.79
N ILE A 132 3.11 0.01 3.59
CA ILE A 132 4.38 0.72 3.47
C ILE A 132 5.12 0.55 4.79
N ASP A 133 6.30 -0.04 4.74
CA ASP A 133 7.16 -0.26 5.90
C ASP A 133 8.44 0.56 5.81
N ALA A 134 8.97 0.92 6.98
CA ALA A 134 10.19 1.72 7.15
C ALA A 134 10.15 3.06 6.40
N LEU A 135 9.00 3.75 6.37
CA LEU A 135 8.83 5.02 5.64
C LEU A 135 9.84 6.10 6.05
N ASP A 136 10.39 6.02 7.26
CA ASP A 136 11.46 6.88 7.80
C ASP A 136 12.88 6.52 7.29
N GLU A 137 13.01 5.43 6.54
CA GLU A 137 14.24 5.03 5.83
C GLU A 137 14.17 5.30 4.32
N CYS A 138 13.11 5.99 3.90
CA CYS A 138 13.08 6.81 2.71
C CYS A 138 13.58 8.23 3.09
#